data_AF-A0A7X9ETZ6-F1
#
_entry.id   AF-A0A7X9ETZ6-F1
#
_cell.length_a   1.000
_cell.length_b   1.000
_cell.length_c   1.000
_cell.angle_alpha   90.00
_cell.angle_beta   90.00
_cell.angle_gamma   90.00
#
_symmetry.space_group_name_H-M   'P 1'
#
loop_
_entity.id
_entity.type
_entity.pdbx_description
1 polymer ?
#
loop_
_entity_poly.entity_id
_entity_poly.type
_entity_poly.pdbx_seq_one_letter_code
_entity_poly.pdbx_strand_id
1 'polypeptide(L)' 'MGIREAWSKYAFAGRLPTSGIPEGMLDCLRGRLWDLGFAGGTVLVKDGEVIEMPQVDGAALVNLWL' A
#
# COMPACT_ATOMS: atom_id res chain seq x y z
N MET A 1 -11.62 -12.78 -10.83
CA MET A 1 -10.82 -11.79 -10.08
C MET A 1 -11.53 -11.51 -8.78
N GLY A 2 -10.88 -11.79 -7.65
CA GLY A 2 -11.44 -11.54 -6.31
C GLY A 2 -11.33 -10.06 -5.91
N ILE A 3 -12.05 -9.64 -4.86
CA ILE A 3 -12.06 -8.22 -4.44
C ILE A 3 -10.69 -7.72 -3.95
N ARG A 4 -9.89 -8.59 -3.32
CA ARG A 4 -8.49 -8.28 -2.96
C ARG A 4 -7.63 -8.03 -4.19
N GLU A 5 -7.74 -8.92 -5.17
CA GLU A 5 -6.98 -8.84 -6.42
C GLU A 5 -7.39 -7.60 -7.24
N ALA A 6 -8.68 -7.27 -7.23
CA ALA A 6 -9.21 -6.04 -7.82
C ALA A 6 -8.66 -4.79 -7.11
N TRP A 7 -8.57 -4.80 -5.77
CA TRP A 7 -8.00 -3.69 -5.01
C TRP A 7 -6.52 -3.49 -5.33
N SER A 8 -5.69 -4.53 -5.25
CA SER A 8 -4.26 -4.41 -5.57
C SER A 8 -4.04 -3.93 -7.01
N LYS A 9 -4.90 -4.34 -7.96
CA LYS A 9 -4.78 -3.94 -9.38
C LYS A 9 -5.32 -2.54 -9.69
N TYR A 10 -6.48 -2.17 -9.17
CA TYR A 10 -7.22 -0.97 -9.59
C TYR A 10 -7.18 0.18 -8.58
N ALA A 11 -6.85 -0.09 -7.30
CA ALA A 11 -6.63 0.96 -6.33
C ALA A 11 -5.28 1.67 -6.56
N PHE A 12 -4.94 2.61 -5.68
CA PHE A 12 -3.78 3.49 -5.84
C PHE A 12 -2.47 2.71 -6.07
N ALA A 13 -2.23 1.67 -5.27
CA ALA A 13 -1.04 0.80 -5.35
C ALA A 13 -0.76 0.28 -6.76
N GLY A 14 -1.74 -0.38 -7.40
CA GLY A 14 -1.58 -0.96 -8.73
C GLY A 14 -1.40 0.06 -9.87
N ARG A 15 -1.66 1.35 -9.61
CA ARG A 15 -1.49 2.42 -10.60
C ARG A 15 -0.14 3.13 -10.47
N LEU A 16 0.56 2.96 -9.36
CA LEU A 16 1.85 3.61 -9.10
C LEU A 16 2.93 3.31 -10.15
N PRO A 17 3.10 2.07 -10.67
CA PRO A 17 4.11 1.80 -11.71
C PRO A 17 3.92 2.67 -12.97
N THR A 18 2.67 3.00 -13.30
CA THR A 18 2.35 3.83 -14.47
C THR A 18 2.49 5.34 -14.23
N SER A 19 2.74 5.76 -12.98
CA SER A 19 2.82 7.18 -12.62
C SER A 19 4.18 7.81 -12.93
N GLY A 20 5.21 7.01 -13.19
CA GLY A 20 6.59 7.48 -13.39
C GLY A 20 7.30 7.89 -12.08
N ILE A 21 6.69 7.64 -10.92
CA ILE A 21 7.30 7.87 -9.62
C ILE A 21 8.30 6.73 -9.33
N PRO A 22 9.60 7.02 -9.09
CA PRO A 22 10.58 5.98 -8.79
C PRO A 22 10.45 5.45 -7.36
N GLU A 23 10.18 6.34 -6.40
CA GLU A 23 10.12 6.08 -4.97
C GLU A 23 8.88 6.75 -4.36
N GLY A 24 8.12 6.03 -3.54
CA GLY A 24 6.92 6.60 -2.92
C GLY A 24 6.30 5.72 -1.84
N MET A 25 5.42 6.29 -1.03
CA MET A 25 4.69 5.57 0.00
C MET A 25 3.25 6.08 0.08
N LEU A 26 2.29 5.15 0.08
CA LEU A 26 0.92 5.41 0.49
C LEU A 26 0.72 4.76 1.85
N ASP A 27 0.44 5.59 2.86
CA ASP A 27 0.00 5.10 4.15
C ASP A 27 -1.50 5.33 4.31
N CYS A 28 -2.25 4.25 4.54
CA CYS A 28 -3.66 4.34 4.86
C CYS A 28 -3.81 4.33 6.38
N LEU A 29 -4.45 5.37 6.92
CA LEU A 29 -4.76 5.44 8.34
C LEU A 29 -5.53 4.19 8.77
N ARG A 30 -4.96 3.42 9.70
CA ARG A 30 -5.58 2.22 10.26
C ARG A 30 -5.78 2.34 11.76
N GLY A 31 -6.84 1.70 12.22
CA GLY A 31 -7.31 1.69 13.60
C GLY A 31 -8.75 1.22 13.62
N ARG A 32 -9.38 1.15 14.80
CA ARG A 32 -10.76 0.64 14.94
C ARG A 32 -11.80 1.33 14.05
N LEU A 33 -11.54 2.57 13.64
CA LEU A 33 -12.41 3.37 12.77
C LEU A 33 -12.19 3.09 11.28
N TRP A 34 -11.00 2.60 10.88
CA TRP A 34 -10.57 2.46 9.50
C TRP A 34 -9.99 1.07 9.20
N ASP A 35 -10.47 0.05 9.92
CA ASP A 35 -10.12 -1.34 9.64
C ASP A 35 -10.88 -1.83 8.40
N LEU A 36 -10.26 -1.62 7.25
CA LEU A 36 -10.76 -2.05 5.94
C LEU A 36 -10.27 -3.47 5.56
N GLY A 37 -9.84 -4.28 6.53
CA GLY A 37 -9.28 -5.61 6.27
C GLY A 37 -8.04 -5.51 5.39
N PHE A 38 -8.02 -6.15 4.22
CA PHE A 38 -6.89 -6.10 3.29
C PHE A 38 -6.64 -4.69 2.70
N ALA A 39 -7.64 -3.80 2.73
CA ALA A 39 -7.66 -2.53 1.99
C ALA A 39 -7.17 -1.32 2.81
N GLY A 40 -5.96 -1.39 3.37
CA GLY A 40 -5.40 -0.24 4.12
C GLY A 40 -3.96 -0.41 4.59
N GLY A 41 -3.21 -1.36 4.02
CA GLY A 41 -1.81 -1.55 4.40
C GLY A 41 -0.98 -0.42 3.85
N THR A 42 0.16 -0.16 4.46
CA THR A 42 1.16 0.71 3.85
C THR A 42 1.64 0.06 2.56
N VAL A 43 1.69 0.84 1.48
CA VAL A 43 2.18 0.43 0.17
C VAL A 43 3.38 1.30 -0.16
N LEU A 44 4.47 0.66 -0.58
CA LEU A 44 5.69 1.33 -1.03
C LEU A 44 5.82 1.18 -2.55
N VAL A 45 6.47 2.16 -3.15
CA VAL A 45 7.07 2.07 -4.48
C VAL A 45 8.56 2.23 -4.30
N LYS A 46 9.32 1.26 -4.80
CA LYS A 46 10.78 1.33 -4.82
C LYS A 46 11.30 0.81 -6.14
N ASP A 47 12.17 1.58 -6.80
CA ASP A 47 12.67 1.29 -8.14
C ASP A 47 11.53 1.00 -9.16
N GLY A 48 10.37 1.66 -8.96
CA GLY A 48 9.15 1.44 -9.76
C GLY A 48 8.35 0.17 -9.43
N GLU A 49 8.80 -0.65 -8.49
CA GLU A 49 8.10 -1.85 -8.00
C GLU A 49 7.16 -1.52 -6.84
N VAL A 50 5.97 -2.12 -6.83
CA VAL A 50 4.99 -1.96 -5.75
C VAL A 50 5.18 -3.04 -4.70
N ILE A 51 5.37 -2.62 -3.45
CA ILE A 51 5.55 -3.51 -2.30
C ILE A 51 4.41 -3.27 -1.32
N GLU A 52 3.56 -4.27 -1.11
CA GLU A 52 2.56 -4.26 -0.05
C GLU A 52 3.21 -4.68 1.28
N MET A 53 3.21 -3.80 2.28
CA MET A 53 3.77 -4.13 3.59
C MET A 53 2.87 -5.12 4.34
N PRO A 54 3.46 -6.03 5.15
CA PRO A 54 2.68 -6.91 6.00
C PRO A 54 1.72 -6.15 6.91
N GLN A 55 0.56 -6.74 7.16
CA GLN A 55 -0.35 -6.21 8.17
C GLN A 55 0.22 -6.45 9.55
N VAL A 56 0.19 -5.42 10.40
CA VAL A 56 0.57 -5.51 11.81
C VAL A 56 -0.60 -5.04 12.68
N ASP A 57 -0.73 -5.66 13.85
CA ASP A 57 -1.68 -5.21 14.86
C ASP A 57 -1.11 -3.98 15.60
N GLY A 58 -1.80 -2.85 15.51
CA GLY A 58 -1.38 -1.59 16.13
C GLY A 58 -0.66 -0.64 15.19
N ALA A 59 0.28 0.15 15.72
CA ALA A 59 1.02 1.14 14.94
C ALA A 59 2.26 0.53 14.29
N ALA A 60 2.57 0.96 13.06
CA ALA A 60 3.78 0.60 12.34
C ALA A 60 4.68 1.82 12.16
N LEU A 61 6.00 1.63 12.26
CA LEU A 61 6.97 2.56 11.72
C LEU A 61 7.47 1.99 10.40
N VAL A 62 7.22 2.71 9.31
CA VAL A 62 7.67 2.32 7.97
C VAL A 62 8.73 3.31 7.50
N ASN A 63 9.84 2.79 7.00
CA ASN A 63 10.95 3.59 6.49
C ASN A 63 11.24 3.18 5.04
N LEU A 64 11.20 4.16 4.13
CA LEU A 64 11.65 4.04 2.76
C LEU A 64 12.90 4.92 2.60
N TRP A 65 14.06 4.27 2.36
CA TRP A 65 15.31 4.97 2.07
C TRP A 65 15.37 5.27 0.57
N LEU A 66 15.56 6.55 0.25
CA LEU A 66 15.66 7.09 -1.11
C LEU A 66 17.09 7.05 -1.65
#